data_AF-C8WA66-F1
#
_entry.id   AF-C8WA66-F1
#
_cell.length_a   1.000
_cell.length_b   1.000
_cell.length_c   1.000
_cell.angle_alpha   90.00
_cell.angle_beta   90.00
_cell.angle_gamma   90.00
#
_symmetry.space_group_name_H-M   'P 1'
#
loop_
_entity.id
_entity.type
_entity.pdbx_description
1 polymer ?
#
loop_
_entity_poly.entity_id
_entity_poly.type
_entity_poly.pdbx_seq_one_letter_code
_entity_poly.pdbx_strand_id
1 'polypeptide(L)'
;MSYNIRRSYARDQLRKQMIAREEPCHICGMPIDYSLPAGDPMSFEMDEVVPVSRLPLEQRRAAACDPENVKAAHRICNQKRGNRMMDELKGNALPIVRTRLW
;
A
#
# COMPACT_ATOMS: atom_id res chain seq x y z
N MET A 1 -4.46 7.06 -24.90
CA MET A 1 -5.47 6.91 -23.83
C MET A 1 -4.78 6.22 -22.66
N SER A 2 -4.55 6.91 -21.54
CA SER A 2 -3.86 6.31 -20.39
C SER A 2 -4.81 5.32 -19.69
N TYR A 3 -4.50 4.03 -19.78
CA TYR A 3 -5.26 2.99 -19.08
C TYR A 3 -4.89 3.01 -17.59
N ASN A 4 -5.87 3.19 -16.70
CA ASN A 4 -5.61 3.13 -15.25
C ASN A 4 -5.39 1.67 -14.83
N ILE A 5 -4.11 1.29 -14.73
CA ILE A 5 -3.64 -0.06 -14.39
C ILE A 5 -4.23 -0.58 -13.07
N ARG A 6 -4.54 0.33 -12.13
CA ARG A 6 -5.03 0.00 -10.78
C ARG A 6 -6.55 -0.07 -10.70
N ARG A 7 -7.29 0.29 -11.75
CA ARG A 7 -8.76 0.18 -11.76
C ARG A 7 -9.15 -1.18 -12.33
N SER A 8 -9.45 -2.14 -11.46
CA SER A 8 -9.93 -3.47 -11.87
C SER A 8 -10.84 -4.10 -10.82
N TYR A 9 -11.80 -4.91 -11.28
CA TYR A 9 -12.68 -5.67 -10.40
C TYR A 9 -11.89 -6.59 -9.46
N ALA A 10 -10.82 -7.23 -9.95
CA ALA A 10 -9.96 -8.08 -9.15
C ALA A 10 -9.31 -7.31 -7.99
N ARG A 11 -8.81 -6.10 -8.24
CA ARG A 11 -8.24 -5.25 -7.18
C ARG A 11 -9.31 -4.80 -6.18
N ASP A 12 -10.51 -4.47 -6.64
CA ASP A 12 -11.62 -4.09 -5.76
C ASP A 12 -12.05 -5.25 -4.84
N GLN A 13 -12.04 -6.49 -5.34
CA GLN A 13 -12.31 -7.68 -4.54
C GLN A 13 -11.20 -7.93 -3.52
N LEU A 14 -9.94 -7.83 -3.93
CA LEU A 14 -8.80 -7.94 -3.04
C LEU A 14 -8.85 -6.88 -1.92
N ARG A 15 -9.21 -5.64 -2.27
CA ARG A 15 -9.43 -4.55 -1.32
C ARG A 15 -10.44 -4.95 -0.24
N LYS A 16 -11.59 -5.47 -0.65
CA LYS A 16 -12.65 -5.89 0.29
C LYS A 16 -12.19 -7.03 1.20
N GLN A 17 -11.45 -8.00 0.66
CA GLN A 17 -10.90 -9.11 1.44
C GLN A 17 -9.90 -8.62 2.49
N MET A 18 -9.02 -7.69 2.14
CA MET A 18 -8.05 -7.13 3.09
C MET A 18 -8.72 -6.33 4.20
N ILE A 19 -9.74 -5.53 3.86
CA ILE A 19 -10.54 -4.80 4.85
C ILE A 19 -11.23 -5.78 5.81
N ALA A 20 -11.78 -6.87 5.29
CA ALA A 20 -12.44 -7.88 6.12
C ALA A 20 -11.48 -8.66 7.03
N ARG A 21 -10.18 -8.72 6.69
CA ARG A 21 -9.14 -9.38 7.50
C ARG A 21 -8.47 -8.46 8.52
N GLU A 22 -8.70 -7.16 8.41
CA GLU A 22 -8.11 -6.13 9.29
C GLU A 22 -6.59 -6.26 9.47
N GLU A 23 -5.87 -6.57 8.38
CA GLU A 23 -4.42 -6.80 8.44
C GLU A 23 -3.67 -5.54 8.93
N PRO A 24 -2.63 -5.69 9.77
CA PRO A 24 -1.83 -4.56 10.22
C PRO A 24 -0.97 -3.98 9.09
N CYS A 25 -0.48 -2.75 9.29
CA CYS A 25 0.38 -2.10 8.32
C CYS A 25 1.72 -2.85 8.18
N HIS A 26 2.04 -3.35 6.99
CA HIS A 26 3.27 -4.11 6.78
C HIS A 26 4.55 -3.25 6.80
N ILE A 27 4.42 -1.91 6.76
CA ILE A 27 5.56 -0.98 6.75
C ILE A 27 6.01 -0.70 8.19
N CYS A 28 5.06 -0.39 9.06
CA CYS A 28 5.35 0.05 10.43
C CYS A 28 4.95 -0.97 11.50
N GLY A 29 4.21 -2.02 11.14
CA GLY A 29 3.73 -3.07 12.05
C GLY A 29 2.51 -2.69 12.89
N MET A 30 2.06 -1.42 12.86
CA MET A 30 0.95 -0.95 13.68
C MET A 30 -0.41 -1.33 13.08
N PRO A 31 -1.47 -1.51 13.91
CA PRO A 31 -2.82 -1.74 13.42
C PRO A 31 -3.31 -0.56 12.56
N ILE A 32 -4.18 -0.85 11.61
CA ILE A 32 -4.86 0.14 10.76
C ILE A 32 -6.30 0.25 11.25
N ASP A 33 -6.78 1.48 11.44
CA ASP A 33 -8.21 1.71 11.65
C ASP A 33 -8.91 1.76 10.28
N TYR A 34 -9.61 0.68 9.95
CA TYR A 34 -10.33 0.52 8.69
C TYR A 34 -11.64 1.32 8.63
N SER A 35 -12.08 1.94 9.73
CA SER A 35 -13.25 2.83 9.75
C SER A 35 -12.93 4.24 9.23
N LEU A 36 -11.64 4.59 9.15
CA LEU A 36 -11.21 5.91 8.72
C LEU A 36 -11.56 6.19 7.26
N PRO A 37 -11.99 7.43 6.94
CA PRO A 37 -12.30 7.80 5.57
C PRO A 37 -11.05 7.75 4.69
N ALA A 38 -11.25 7.41 3.41
CA ALA A 38 -10.17 7.46 2.43
C ALA A 38 -9.57 8.87 2.38
N GLY A 39 -8.26 8.96 2.54
CA GLY A 39 -7.55 10.23 2.59
C GLY A 39 -7.04 10.62 3.97
N ASP A 40 -7.50 9.97 5.04
CA ASP A 40 -6.86 10.16 6.35
C ASP A 40 -5.41 9.62 6.32
N PRO A 41 -4.42 10.28 6.96
CA PRO A 41 -3.05 9.76 7.03
C PRO A 41 -2.95 8.33 7.58
N MET A 42 -3.82 7.95 8.50
CA MET A 42 -3.90 6.62 9.12
C MET A 42 -4.93 5.72 8.43
N SER A 43 -5.59 6.17 7.35
CA SER A 43 -6.50 5.32 6.59
C SER A 43 -5.77 4.19 5.86
N PHE A 44 -6.51 3.12 5.61
CA PHE A 44 -6.06 1.98 4.83
C PHE A 44 -5.80 2.33 3.36
N GLU A 45 -4.63 1.95 2.86
CA GLU A 45 -4.31 1.88 1.44
C GLU A 45 -3.69 0.51 1.08
N MET A 46 -3.95 0.07 -0.15
CA MET A 46 -3.32 -1.12 -0.75
C MET A 46 -1.95 -0.74 -1.30
N ASP A 47 -0.89 -1.09 -0.58
CA ASP A 47 0.49 -0.86 -0.97
C ASP A 47 1.03 -1.98 -1.86
N GLU A 48 1.88 -1.63 -2.82
CA GLU A 48 2.51 -2.53 -3.79
C GLU A 48 3.94 -2.83 -3.33
N VAL A 49 4.18 -3.99 -2.73
CA VAL A 49 5.50 -4.41 -2.21
C VAL A 49 6.59 -4.23 -3.27
N VAL A 50 6.30 -4.60 -4.52
CA VAL A 50 7.04 -4.19 -5.71
C VAL A 50 6.23 -3.11 -6.43
N PRO A 51 6.71 -1.85 -6.47
CA PRO A 51 6.00 -0.76 -7.12
C PRO A 51 5.81 -1.04 -8.60
N VAL A 52 4.56 -1.04 -9.08
CA VAL A 52 4.28 -1.41 -10.48
C VAL A 52 4.90 -0.43 -11.49
N SER A 53 5.23 0.78 -11.07
CA SER A 53 5.94 1.76 -11.90
C SER A 53 7.36 1.33 -12.29
N ARG A 54 7.97 0.39 -11.55
CA ARG A 54 9.30 -0.17 -11.84
C ARG A 54 9.25 -1.43 -12.71
N LEU A 55 8.06 -1.96 -12.95
CA LEU A 55 7.86 -3.17 -13.76
C LEU A 55 7.60 -2.83 -15.24
N PRO A 56 7.90 -3.77 -16.16
CA PRO A 56 7.48 -3.69 -17.57
C PRO A 56 5.97 -3.46 -17.70
N LEU A 57 5.55 -2.70 -18.72
CA LEU A 57 4.16 -2.22 -18.86
C LEU A 57 3.14 -3.38 -18.83
N GLU A 58 3.47 -4.47 -19.52
CA GLU A 58 2.69 -5.69 -19.63
C GLU A 58 2.51 -6.42 -18.29
N GLN A 59 3.46 -6.27 -17.35
CA GLN A 59 3.41 -6.91 -16.03
C GLN A 59 2.70 -6.05 -14.99
N ARG A 60 2.60 -4.73 -15.19
CA ARG A 60 2.06 -3.81 -14.18
C ARG A 60 0.64 -4.14 -13.74
N ARG A 61 -0.20 -4.59 -14.67
CA ARG A 61 -1.60 -4.91 -14.37
C ARG A 61 -1.72 -6.17 -13.52
N ALA A 62 -0.95 -7.20 -13.85
CA ALA A 62 -0.90 -8.43 -13.07
C ALA A 62 -0.39 -8.12 -11.66
N ALA A 63 0.74 -7.42 -11.54
CA ALA A 63 1.34 -7.06 -10.25
C ALA A 63 0.45 -6.12 -9.40
N ALA A 64 -0.36 -5.26 -10.02
CA ALA A 64 -1.32 -4.41 -9.30
C ALA A 64 -2.52 -5.19 -8.74
N CYS A 65 -2.78 -6.41 -9.23
CA CYS A 65 -3.91 -7.24 -8.80
C CYS A 65 -3.46 -8.50 -8.04
N ASP A 66 -2.15 -8.68 -7.87
CA ASP A 66 -1.55 -9.85 -7.26
C ASP A 66 -1.66 -9.77 -5.72
N PRO A 67 -2.35 -10.74 -5.07
CA PRO A 67 -2.46 -10.81 -3.61
C PRO A 67 -1.12 -10.95 -2.88
N GLU A 68 -0.08 -11.46 -3.55
CA GLU A 68 1.25 -11.60 -2.94
C GLU A 68 2.00 -10.26 -2.95
N ASN A 69 1.84 -9.49 -4.02
CA ASN A 69 2.46 -8.17 -4.18
C ASN A 69 1.74 -7.07 -3.40
N VAL A 70 0.44 -7.21 -3.13
CA VAL A 70 -0.34 -6.18 -2.45
C VAL A 70 -0.48 -6.45 -0.96
N LYS A 71 -0.20 -5.44 -0.15
CA LYS A 71 -0.23 -5.52 1.33
C LYS A 71 -0.89 -4.30 1.95
N ALA A 72 -1.39 -4.46 3.18
CA ALA A 72 -2.05 -3.39 3.89
C ALA A 72 -1.03 -2.38 4.42
N ALA A 73 -1.29 -1.09 4.22
CA ALA A 73 -0.49 -0.02 4.77
C ALA A 73 -1.35 1.18 5.17
N HIS A 74 -0.87 1.98 6.13
CA HIS A 74 -1.38 3.33 6.31
C HIS A 74 -1.04 4.19 5.11
N ARG A 75 -1.95 5.08 4.71
CA ARG A 75 -1.73 6.09 3.66
C ARG A 75 -0.42 6.86 3.83
N ILE A 76 -0.13 7.33 5.05
CA ILE A 76 1.10 8.08 5.32
C ILE A 76 2.35 7.23 5.14
N CYS A 77 2.32 5.96 5.55
CA CYS A 77 3.43 5.04 5.40
C CYS A 77 3.68 4.73 3.92
N ASN A 78 2.61 4.46 3.17
CA ASN A 78 2.66 4.23 1.72
C ASN A 78 3.24 5.44 0.98
N GLN A 79 2.75 6.65 1.27
CA GLN A 79 3.27 7.89 0.67
C GLN A 79 4.75 8.14 1.01
N LYS A 80 5.14 7.92 2.27
CA LYS A 80 6.54 8.04 2.71
C LYS A 80 7.44 7.00 2.05
N ARG A 81 6.93 5.81 1.74
CA ARG A 81 7.68 4.79 0.99
C ARG A 81 7.87 5.18 -0.47
N GLY A 82 6.81 5.60 -1.15
CA GLY A 82 6.85 5.98 -2.56
C GLY A 82 7.24 4.81 -3.46
N ASN A 83 8.07 5.03 -4.49
CA ASN A 83 8.49 3.96 -5.42
C ASN A 83 9.70 3.12 -4.94
N ARG A 84 10.10 3.25 -3.69
CA ARG A 84 11.25 2.52 -3.13
C ARG A 84 10.86 1.09 -2.78
N MET A 85 11.76 0.15 -3.01
CA MET A 85 11.64 -1.20 -2.48
C MET A 85 11.81 -1.21 -0.96
N MET A 86 11.25 -2.21 -0.29
CA MET A 86 11.38 -2.33 1.17
C MET A 86 12.84 -2.46 1.62
N ASP A 87 13.70 -3.06 0.83
CA ASP A 87 15.13 -3.17 1.16
C ASP A 87 15.86 -1.82 1.11
N GLU A 88 15.43 -0.90 0.23
CA GLU A 88 15.96 0.48 0.18
C GLU A 88 15.56 1.29 1.43
N LEU A 89 14.49 0.91 2.12
CA LEU A 89 14.07 1.52 3.40
C LEU A 89 14.86 0.98 4.60
N LYS A 90 15.46 -0.20 4.52
CA LYS A 90 16.26 -0.77 5.63
C LYS A 90 17.59 -0.04 5.82
N GLY A 91 18.18 0.49 4.74
CA GLY A 91 19.44 1.25 4.78
C GLY A 91 19.28 2.70 5.27
N ASN A 92 18.09 3.27 5.12
CA ASN A 92 17.72 4.57 5.64
C ASN A 92 16.51 4.35 6.54
N ALA A 93 16.73 4.06 7.82
CA ALA A 93 15.68 4.06 8.84
C ALA A 93 15.05 5.45 8.88
N LEU A 94 14.11 5.73 7.97
CA LEU A 94 13.30 6.92 8.01
C LEU A 94 12.52 6.78 9.31
N PRO A 95 12.82 7.58 10.35
CA PRO A 95 12.01 7.52 11.55
C PRO A 95 10.61 7.82 11.07
N ILE A 96 9.66 6.93 11.38
CA ILE A 96 8.25 7.28 11.26
C ILE A 96 8.02 8.30 12.37
N VAL A 97 8.40 9.55 12.09
CA VAL A 97 8.18 10.68 12.99
C VAL A 97 6.68 10.88 13.00
N ARG A 98 6.07 10.34 14.05
CA ARG A 98 4.74 10.68 14.53
C ARG A 98 4.80 12.12 15.02
N THR A 99 4.46 13.08 14.16
CA THR A 99 4.25 14.46 14.63
C THR A 99 2.98 14.59 15.47
N ARG A 100 2.09 13.58 15.42
CA ARG A 100 0.96 13.42 16.34
C ARG A 100 1.05 12.05 17.00
N LEU A 101 1.29 12.07 18.31
CA LEU A 101 0.87 10.99 19.20
C LEU A 101 -0.65 11.14 19.31
N TRP A 102 -1.38 10.16 18.78
CA TRP A 102 -2.81 10.02 19.03
C TRP A 102 -2.96 9.23 20.33
#